data_AF-A0AA39E1H3-F1
#
_entry.id   AF-A0AA39E1H3-F1
#
_cell.length_a   1.000
_cell.length_b   1.000
_cell.length_c   1.000
_cell.angle_alpha   90.00
_cell.angle_beta   90.00
_cell.angle_gamma   90.00
#
_symmetry.space_group_name_H-M   'P 1'
#
loop_
_entity.id
_entity.type
_entity.pdbx_description
1 polymer ?
#
loop_
_entity_poly.entity_id
_entity_poly.type
_entity_poly.pdbx_seq_one_letter_code
_entity_poly.pdbx_strand_id
1 'polypeptide(L)'
;MAAKLLTILLVGALCGAAVAQNCGCASDQCCSKYGYCGTGNDYCGNTCQSGPCYSSGGNGSSGGGSSVADIVTQAFFDGIINQAASSCAGKNFYTRAAFLNASNSYSQFGNDGSANGTKREIAAFFAHVTQETGRKIFFV
;
A
#
# COMPACT_ATOMS: atom_id res chain seq x y z
N MET A 1 64.23 2.50 1.43
CA MET A 1 62.97 3.24 1.18
C MET A 1 61.89 2.29 0.69
N ALA A 2 61.43 1.35 1.53
CA ALA A 2 60.44 0.33 1.11
C ALA A 2 59.37 0.04 2.18
N ALA A 3 59.52 0.57 3.40
CA ALA A 3 58.62 0.27 4.52
C ALA A 3 57.34 1.12 4.56
N LYS A 4 57.23 2.17 3.73
CA LYS A 4 56.05 3.07 3.71
C LYS A 4 54.96 2.70 2.69
N LEU A 5 55.24 1.76 1.77
CA LEU A 5 54.26 1.30 0.79
C LEU A 5 53.37 0.18 1.33
N LEU A 6 53.86 -0.64 2.27
CA LEU A 6 53.09 -1.71 2.90
C LEU A 6 52.00 -1.19 3.86
N THR A 7 52.17 0.01 4.42
CA THR A 7 51.17 0.65 5.28
C THR A 7 49.98 1.24 4.52
N ILE A 8 50.07 1.42 3.21
CA ILE A 8 48.97 1.96 2.39
C ILE A 8 47.96 0.85 2.03
N LEU A 9 48.38 -0.41 1.99
CA LEU A 9 47.50 -1.55 1.69
C LEU A 9 46.65 -2.03 2.88
N LEU A 10 46.94 -1.57 4.11
CA LEU A 10 46.20 -1.96 5.32
C LEU A 10 45.07 -0.98 5.71
N VAL A 11 44.89 0.12 4.98
CA VAL A 11 43.78 1.10 5.19
C VAL A 11 42.69 0.97 4.11
N GLY A 12 42.68 -0.13 3.36
CA GLY A 12 41.63 -0.46 2.37
C GLY A 12 40.66 -1.54 2.80
N ALA A 13 40.77 -2.03 4.04
CA ALA A 13 40.06 -3.22 4.53
C ALA A 13 39.26 -2.96 5.82
N LEU A 14 38.79 -1.74 6.03
CA LEU A 14 37.76 -1.45 7.02
C LEU A 14 36.41 -1.53 6.31
N CYS A 15 35.89 -2.75 6.25
CA CYS A 15 34.49 -3.11 6.07
C CYS A 15 33.56 -1.93 5.71
N GLY A 16 33.52 -1.57 4.43
CA GLY A 16 32.25 -1.20 3.81
C GLY A 16 31.42 -2.47 3.68
N ALA A 17 31.14 -3.13 4.81
CA ALA A 17 30.18 -4.21 4.88
C ALA A 17 28.93 -3.67 4.22
N ALA A 18 28.48 -4.37 3.18
CA ALA A 18 27.17 -4.18 2.61
C ALA A 18 26.20 -3.94 3.76
N VAL A 19 25.69 -2.71 3.90
CA VAL A 19 24.56 -2.52 4.81
C VAL A 19 23.41 -3.20 4.09
N ALA A 20 23.24 -4.48 4.40
CA ALA A 20 21.95 -5.11 4.28
C ALA A 20 20.96 -4.14 4.92
N GLN A 21 19.99 -3.74 4.11
CA GLN A 21 19.00 -2.69 4.31
C GLN A 21 17.99 -3.08 5.40
N ASN A 22 18.48 -3.57 6.54
CA ASN A 22 17.64 -4.06 7.62
C ASN A 22 17.41 -2.88 8.57
N CYS A 23 16.23 -2.27 8.47
CA CYS A 23 15.83 -1.12 9.27
C CYS A 23 15.81 -1.43 10.77
N GLY A 24 16.96 -1.34 11.43
CA GLY A 24 17.14 -1.46 12.88
C GLY A 24 17.13 -0.11 13.58
N CYS A 25 16.19 0.76 13.22
CA CYS A 25 16.10 2.11 13.77
C CYS A 25 15.61 2.09 15.23
N ALA A 26 15.95 3.13 15.99
CA ALA A 26 15.35 3.37 17.30
C ALA A 26 13.82 3.50 17.17
N SER A 27 13.06 3.18 18.22
CA SER A 27 11.60 3.09 18.18
C SER A 27 10.90 4.40 17.77
N ASP A 28 11.58 5.53 17.91
CA ASP A 28 11.13 6.88 17.57
C ASP A 28 11.62 7.38 16.20
N GLN A 29 12.35 6.56 15.44
CA GLN A 29 12.94 6.93 14.15
C GLN A 29 12.35 6.15 12.98
N CYS A 30 12.22 6.84 11.84
CA CYS A 30 11.72 6.28 10.59
C CYS A 30 12.86 5.77 9.73
N CYS A 31 12.63 4.68 9.03
CA CYS A 31 13.54 4.17 8.01
C CYS A 31 13.11 4.67 6.64
N SER A 32 13.96 5.49 6.00
CA SER A 32 13.71 5.98 4.65
C SER A 32 13.73 4.86 3.62
N LYS A 33 13.26 5.14 2.40
CA LYS A 33 13.33 4.20 1.26
C LYS A 33 14.74 3.75 0.88
N TYR A 34 15.74 4.50 1.34
CA TYR A 34 17.15 4.25 1.09
C TYR A 34 17.82 3.50 2.26
N GLY A 35 17.06 3.11 3.29
CA GLY A 35 17.56 2.36 4.45
C GLY A 35 18.24 3.24 5.51
N TYR A 36 17.94 4.54 5.57
CA TYR A 36 18.50 5.46 6.57
C TYR A 36 17.48 5.79 7.66
N CYS A 37 17.93 5.82 8.92
CA CYS A 37 17.11 6.18 10.07
C CYS A 37 17.10 7.69 10.30
N GLY A 38 15.93 8.27 10.58
CA GLY A 38 15.80 9.67 10.94
C GLY A 38 14.37 10.12 11.21
N THR A 39 14.21 11.41 11.49
CA THR A 39 12.92 12.09 11.67
C THR A 39 12.78 13.19 10.62
N GLY A 40 11.56 13.62 10.32
CA GLY A 40 11.33 14.57 9.23
C GLY A 40 10.94 13.90 7.92
N ASN A 41 10.47 14.70 6.96
CA ASN A 41 9.80 14.21 5.76
C ASN A 41 10.71 13.40 4.82
N ASP A 42 12.03 13.61 4.88
CA ASP A 42 12.98 12.86 4.05
C ASP A 42 13.15 11.39 4.52
N TYR A 43 12.84 11.12 5.78
CA TYR A 43 12.97 9.79 6.40
C TYR A 43 11.62 9.13 6.62
N CYS A 44 10.69 9.90 7.18
CA CYS A 44 9.35 9.45 7.51
C CYS A 44 8.36 9.65 6.37
N GLY A 45 8.69 10.39 5.31
CA GLY A 45 7.73 10.71 4.25
C GLY A 45 7.37 9.52 3.36
N ASN A 46 6.88 9.84 2.17
CA ASN A 46 6.40 8.84 1.22
C ASN A 46 7.50 7.79 0.93
N THR A 47 7.14 6.50 0.94
CA THR A 47 8.04 5.32 0.78
C THR A 47 8.97 4.99 1.95
N CYS A 48 8.72 5.53 3.14
CA CYS A 48 9.31 5.05 4.39
C CYS A 48 9.04 3.54 4.62
N GLN A 49 10.09 2.79 4.98
CA GLN A 49 10.10 1.33 5.08
C GLN A 49 9.65 0.82 6.45
N SER A 50 9.88 1.58 7.53
CA SER A 50 9.49 1.21 8.91
C SER A 50 9.59 2.40 9.87
N GLY A 51 9.04 2.28 11.08
CA GLY A 51 8.99 3.36 12.08
C GLY A 51 7.75 4.28 11.94
N PRO A 52 7.73 5.45 12.60
CA PRO A 52 6.59 6.36 12.62
C PRO A 52 6.46 7.18 11.33
N CYS A 53 6.34 6.50 10.18
CA CYS A 53 6.25 7.12 8.87
C CYS A 53 5.05 8.09 8.76
N TYR A 54 5.31 9.29 8.25
CA TYR A 54 4.36 10.31 7.85
C TYR A 54 3.64 9.85 6.58
N SER A 55 2.64 8.99 6.73
CA SER A 55 1.63 8.81 5.68
C SER A 55 1.02 10.18 5.38
N SER A 56 1.32 10.73 4.21
CA SER A 56 0.80 12.02 3.77
C SER A 56 -0.73 11.97 3.72
N GLY A 57 -1.37 12.62 4.69
CA GLY A 57 -2.67 13.27 4.53
C GLY A 57 -3.86 12.37 4.18
N GLY A 58 -4.50 11.84 5.21
CA GLY A 58 -5.89 11.42 5.16
C GLY A 58 -6.33 10.93 6.53
N ASN A 59 -7.12 11.75 7.23
CA ASN A 59 -7.81 11.41 8.48
C ASN A 59 -8.30 9.94 8.48
N GLY A 60 -7.78 9.12 9.39
CA GLY A 60 -8.21 7.73 9.50
C GLY A 60 -7.54 7.04 10.67
N SER A 61 -8.34 6.72 11.67
CA SER A 61 -7.97 5.85 12.79
C SER A 61 -7.29 4.56 12.31
N SER A 62 -6.23 4.19 13.01
CA SER A 62 -5.84 2.81 13.34
C SER A 62 -5.97 1.74 12.25
N GLY A 63 -4.82 1.35 11.68
CA GLY A 63 -4.52 -0.04 11.31
C GLY A 63 -5.02 -0.52 9.95
N GLY A 64 -4.13 -1.15 9.18
CA GLY A 64 -4.47 -2.00 8.04
C GLY A 64 -4.83 -1.24 6.77
N GLY A 65 -4.06 -1.43 5.70
CA GLY A 65 -4.35 -0.76 4.43
C GLY A 65 -3.83 -1.52 3.22
N SER A 66 -3.91 -2.86 3.28
CA SER A 66 -3.67 -3.74 2.13
C SER A 66 -4.82 -4.72 1.90
N SER A 67 -5.87 -4.71 2.73
CA SER A 67 -6.98 -5.65 2.58
C SER A 67 -8.09 -5.04 1.71
N VAL A 68 -8.81 -5.91 1.00
CA VAL A 68 -9.98 -5.52 0.18
C VAL A 68 -11.03 -4.78 1.02
N ALA A 69 -11.17 -5.13 2.30
CA ALA A 69 -12.14 -4.52 3.22
C ALA A 69 -11.82 -3.05 3.55
N ASP A 70 -10.53 -2.70 3.62
CA ASP A 70 -10.06 -1.34 3.93
C ASP A 70 -10.23 -0.41 2.72
N ILE A 71 -10.06 -0.94 1.51
CA ILE A 71 -10.19 -0.18 0.26
C ILE A 71 -11.66 -0.05 -0.13
N VAL A 72 -12.40 -1.15 -0.10
CA VAL A 72 -13.83 -1.17 -0.38
C VAL A 72 -14.55 -0.89 0.92
N THR A 73 -14.55 0.37 1.36
CA THR A 73 -15.36 0.81 2.51
C THR A 73 -16.85 0.79 2.17
N GLN A 74 -17.71 0.86 3.19
CA GLN A 74 -19.15 0.98 2.97
C GLN A 74 -19.50 2.22 2.14
N ALA A 75 -18.90 3.37 2.48
CA ALA A 75 -19.10 4.61 1.75
C ALA A 75 -18.64 4.53 0.28
N PHE A 76 -17.51 3.87 0.01
CA PHE A 76 -17.04 3.65 -1.36
C PHE A 76 -18.01 2.75 -2.15
N PHE A 77 -18.43 1.64 -1.55
CA PHE A 77 -19.39 0.71 -2.17
C PHE A 77 -20.74 1.38 -2.44
N ASP A 78 -21.26 2.13 -1.48
CA ASP A 78 -22.51 2.89 -1.63
C ASP A 78 -22.36 3.99 -2.69
N GLY A 79 -21.19 4.63 -2.80
CA GLY A 79 -20.88 5.60 -3.85
C GLY A 79 -20.99 5.00 -5.27
N ILE A 80 -20.64 3.72 -5.42
CA ILE A 80 -20.81 2.98 -6.68
C ILE A 80 -22.29 2.66 -6.90
N ILE A 81 -22.92 1.95 -5.96
CA ILE A 81 -24.30 1.47 -6.10
C ILE A 81 -25.30 2.62 -6.26
N ASN A 82 -25.03 3.79 -5.66
CA ASN A 82 -25.93 4.94 -5.73
C ASN A 82 -26.00 5.60 -7.10
N GLN A 83 -25.08 5.33 -8.02
CA GLN A 83 -25.22 5.79 -9.40
C GLN A 83 -26.30 5.07 -10.19
N ALA A 84 -26.71 3.88 -9.75
CA ALA A 84 -27.89 3.24 -10.29
C ALA A 84 -29.16 3.97 -9.83
N ALA A 85 -30.12 4.09 -10.76
CA ALA A 85 -31.47 4.56 -10.48
C ALA A 85 -32.06 3.82 -9.27
N SER A 86 -32.84 4.51 -8.44
CA SER A 86 -33.47 3.93 -7.25
C SER A 86 -34.34 2.71 -7.54
N SER A 87 -34.89 2.60 -8.75
CA SER A 87 -35.67 1.45 -9.23
C SER A 87 -34.84 0.26 -9.70
N CYS A 88 -33.50 0.35 -9.66
CA CYS A 88 -32.62 -0.74 -10.09
C CYS A 88 -32.65 -1.89 -9.08
N ALA A 89 -33.11 -3.07 -9.52
CA ALA A 89 -33.13 -4.29 -8.71
C ALA A 89 -31.74 -4.65 -8.13
N GLY A 90 -30.67 -4.25 -8.84
CA GLY A 90 -29.29 -4.44 -8.42
C GLY A 90 -28.93 -3.81 -7.08
N LYS A 91 -29.61 -2.73 -6.64
CA LYS A 91 -29.28 -2.06 -5.36
C LYS A 91 -29.55 -2.94 -4.14
N ASN A 92 -30.49 -3.88 -4.23
CA ASN A 92 -30.78 -4.84 -3.16
C ASN A 92 -30.03 -6.16 -3.33
N PHE A 93 -29.49 -6.43 -4.52
CA PHE A 93 -28.79 -7.66 -4.85
C PHE A 93 -27.30 -7.57 -4.53
N TYR A 94 -26.66 -6.45 -4.87
CA TYR A 94 -25.24 -6.22 -4.61
C TYR A 94 -25.04 -5.53 -3.27
N THR A 95 -24.52 -6.28 -2.28
CA THR A 95 -24.18 -5.75 -0.96
C THR A 95 -22.68 -5.85 -0.70
N ARG A 96 -22.13 -4.90 0.06
CA ARG A 96 -20.71 -4.94 0.47
C ARG A 96 -20.39 -6.22 1.22
N ALA A 97 -21.29 -6.69 2.08
CA ALA A 97 -21.10 -7.93 2.83
C ALA A 97 -20.97 -9.15 1.91
N ALA A 98 -21.83 -9.26 0.90
CA ALA A 98 -21.75 -10.33 -0.09
C ALA A 98 -20.45 -10.25 -0.92
N PHE A 99 -20.05 -9.04 -1.32
CA PHE A 99 -18.78 -8.80 -2.00
C PHE A 99 -17.59 -9.23 -1.15
N LEU A 100 -17.53 -8.82 0.12
CA LEU A 100 -16.42 -9.18 1.01
C LEU A 100 -16.38 -10.69 1.29
N ASN A 101 -17.53 -11.31 1.52
CA ASN A 101 -17.63 -12.76 1.71
C ASN A 101 -17.09 -13.51 0.48
N ALA A 102 -17.49 -13.10 -0.73
CA ALA A 102 -16.97 -13.67 -1.97
C ALA A 102 -15.46 -13.42 -2.09
N SER A 103 -14.98 -12.19 -1.87
CA SER A 103 -13.56 -11.84 -1.99
C SER A 103 -12.67 -12.63 -1.03
N ASN A 104 -13.15 -12.93 0.19
CA ASN A 104 -12.42 -13.73 1.17
C ASN A 104 -12.23 -15.19 0.72
N SER A 105 -13.04 -15.68 -0.23
CA SER A 105 -12.87 -17.01 -0.83
C SER A 105 -11.74 -17.03 -1.87
N TYR A 106 -11.23 -15.87 -2.30
CA TYR A 106 -10.16 -15.71 -3.28
C TYR A 106 -8.99 -14.95 -2.66
N SER A 107 -8.12 -15.65 -1.93
CA SER A 107 -7.00 -15.05 -1.18
C SER A 107 -5.96 -14.28 -2.01
N GLN A 108 -5.94 -14.49 -3.34
CA GLN A 108 -5.10 -13.76 -4.28
C GLN A 108 -5.72 -12.43 -4.72
N PHE A 109 -7.05 -12.29 -4.59
CA PHE A 109 -7.75 -11.09 -5.03
C PHE A 109 -7.48 -9.91 -4.09
N GLY A 110 -7.03 -8.80 -4.67
CA GLY A 110 -6.66 -7.60 -3.92
C GLY A 110 -5.40 -7.77 -3.08
N ASN A 111 -4.53 -8.72 -3.43
CA ASN A 111 -3.32 -9.04 -2.68
C ASN A 111 -2.07 -9.05 -3.58
N ASP A 112 -1.95 -8.04 -4.45
CA ASP A 112 -0.84 -7.85 -5.40
C ASP A 112 0.48 -7.38 -4.73
N GLY A 113 0.59 -7.52 -3.40
CA GLY A 113 1.79 -7.15 -2.64
C GLY A 113 2.11 -5.65 -2.56
N SER A 114 1.29 -4.77 -3.17
CA SER A 114 1.42 -3.31 -3.08
C SER A 114 0.06 -2.62 -2.96
N ALA A 115 -0.03 -1.57 -2.15
CA ALA A 115 -1.27 -0.82 -1.95
C ALA A 115 -1.82 -0.20 -3.25
N ASN A 116 -0.93 0.20 -4.18
CA ASN A 116 -1.34 0.71 -5.49
C ASN A 116 -1.75 -0.40 -6.46
N GLY A 117 -1.17 -1.60 -6.36
CA GLY A 117 -1.58 -2.78 -7.14
C GLY A 117 -2.98 -3.24 -6.75
N THR A 118 -3.22 -3.45 -5.45
CA THR A 118 -4.54 -3.81 -4.92
C THR A 118 -5.62 -2.80 -5.31
N LYS A 119 -5.34 -1.49 -5.21
CA LYS A 119 -6.30 -0.46 -5.64
C LYS A 119 -6.62 -0.54 -7.13
N ARG A 120 -5.62 -0.80 -7.98
CA ARG A 120 -5.81 -0.96 -9.43
C ARG A 120 -6.61 -2.21 -9.75
N GLU A 121 -6.35 -3.32 -9.07
CA GLU A 121 -7.08 -4.57 -9.25
C GLU A 121 -8.56 -4.43 -8.89
N ILE A 122 -8.84 -3.83 -7.72
CA ILE A 122 -10.21 -3.57 -7.26
C ILE A 122 -10.93 -2.61 -8.23
N ALA A 123 -10.25 -1.56 -8.71
CA ALA A 123 -10.83 -0.65 -9.69
C ALA A 123 -11.15 -1.34 -11.02
N ALA A 124 -10.24 -2.18 -11.53
CA ALA A 124 -10.45 -2.95 -12.75
C ALA A 124 -11.63 -3.92 -12.62
N PHE A 125 -11.77 -4.58 -11.46
CA PHE A 125 -12.91 -5.45 -11.18
C PHE A 125 -14.25 -4.70 -11.25
N PHE A 126 -14.38 -3.59 -10.51
CA PHE A 126 -15.63 -2.82 -10.52
C PHE A 126 -15.95 -2.19 -11.88
N ALA A 127 -14.93 -1.79 -12.65
CA ALA A 127 -15.11 -1.30 -14.02
C ALA A 127 -15.72 -2.38 -14.92
N HIS A 128 -15.18 -3.61 -14.88
CA HIS A 128 -15.69 -4.74 -15.66
C HIS A 128 -17.11 -5.12 -15.25
N VAL A 129 -17.37 -5.27 -13.96
CA VAL A 129 -18.72 -5.62 -13.44
C VAL A 129 -19.74 -4.58 -13.86
N THR A 130 -19.38 -3.29 -13.87
CA THR A 130 -20.31 -2.22 -14.27
C THR A 130 -20.62 -2.24 -15.77
N GLN A 131 -19.63 -2.57 -16.61
CA GLN A 131 -19.84 -2.73 -18.05
C GLN A 131 -20.81 -3.87 -18.34
N GLU A 132 -20.54 -5.04 -17.76
CA GLU A 132 -21.33 -6.26 -18.00
C GLU A 132 -22.73 -6.20 -17.39
N THR A 133 -22.93 -5.43 -16.31
CA THR A 133 -24.27 -5.19 -15.72
C THR A 133 -25.06 -4.07 -16.42
N GLY A 134 -24.62 -3.65 -17.61
CA GLY A 134 -25.42 -2.82 -18.51
C GLY A 134 -25.24 -1.32 -18.31
N ARG A 135 -24.06 -0.85 -17.85
CA ARG A 135 -23.68 0.57 -17.89
C ARG A 135 -24.64 1.49 -17.12
N LYS A 136 -25.20 1.01 -16.01
CA LYS A 136 -26.08 1.78 -15.12
C LYS A 136 -25.40 2.30 -13.84
N ILE A 137 -24.09 2.05 -13.66
CA ILE A 137 -23.40 2.26 -12.38
C ILE A 137 -22.13 3.16 -12.47
N PHE A 138 -21.51 3.40 -13.64
CA PHE A 138 -20.26 4.18 -13.71
C PHE A 138 -20.20 5.04 -14.97
N PHE A 139 -20.23 6.36 -14.80
CA PHE A 139 -19.48 7.28 -15.64
C PHE A 139 -18.27 7.71 -14.80
N VAL A 140 -17.05 7.47 -15.29
CA VAL A 140 -15.88 8.25 -14.85
C VAL A 140 -16.01 9.65 -15.44
#